data_AF-A0A9P6TUH3-F1
#
_entry.id   AF-A0A9P6TUH3-F1
#
_cell.length_a   1.000
_cell.length_b   1.000
_cell.length_c   1.000
_cell.angle_alpha   90.00
_cell.angle_beta   90.00
_cell.angle_gamma   90.00
#
_symmetry.space_group_name_H-M   'P 1'
#
loop_
_entity.id
_entity.type
_entity.pdbx_description
1 polymer ?
#
loop_
_entity_poly.entity_id
_entity_poly.type
_entity_poly.pdbx_seq_one_letter_code
_entity_poly.pdbx_strand_id
1 'polypeptide(L)'
;DAYASRTRLDYILATRGTFPLVSGYLVQDVTAISSDHFLVSAKVNFADPTNPPKIRAAPSLDTRILYETDFRDKVKEAFSHYNTKRKERPNLYLSASAFWDDIKARCLLLAQQYKNNARAGTRQHRQDLWKSLTSANASLDLDPSSLPAMAEKAAAWEELRALELADMDRRATLAKIQWLEEGEVPSPYFSNRLKTKAKRQTIQGLLDDGTVVTAQARMHE
;
A
#
# COMPACT_ATOMS: atom_id res chain seq x y z
N ASP A 1 -13.02 24.88 41.77
CA ASP A 1 -11.57 24.85 41.53
C ASP A 1 -11.24 24.70 40.07
N ALA A 2 -10.69 25.78 39.55
CA ALA A 2 -10.36 25.97 38.16
C ALA A 2 -9.36 24.92 37.71
N TYR A 3 -9.68 24.23 36.61
CA TYR A 3 -8.69 23.58 35.76
C TYR A 3 -7.71 24.66 35.30
N ALA A 4 -6.67 24.90 36.09
CA ALA A 4 -5.49 25.60 35.61
C ALA A 4 -5.02 24.82 34.38
N SER A 5 -5.25 25.40 33.20
CA SER A 5 -4.68 24.94 31.96
C SER A 5 -3.17 24.91 32.18
N ARG A 6 -2.62 23.70 32.41
CA ARG A 6 -1.18 23.50 32.46
C ARG A 6 -0.66 23.90 31.09
N THR A 7 -0.18 25.12 30.99
CA THR A 7 0.32 25.69 29.76
C THR A 7 1.66 25.01 29.52
N ARG A 8 1.69 24.04 28.61
CA ARG A 8 2.93 23.41 28.18
C ARG A 8 3.69 24.44 27.34
N LEU A 9 4.76 24.99 27.89
CA LEU A 9 5.60 25.99 27.22
C LEU A 9 6.90 25.38 26.69
N ASP A 10 7.31 24.23 27.23
CA ASP A 10 8.58 23.59 26.91
C ASP A 10 8.39 22.41 25.94
N TYR A 11 9.11 22.47 24.81
CA TYR A 11 8.99 21.52 23.70
C TYR A 11 10.37 21.08 23.20
N ILE A 12 10.45 19.82 22.78
CA ILE A 12 11.56 19.31 21.97
C ILE A 12 10.99 19.06 20.58
N LEU A 13 11.43 19.84 19.59
CA LEU A 13 11.01 19.72 18.20
C LEU A 13 12.07 18.99 17.39
N ALA A 14 11.65 18.08 16.51
CA ALA A 14 12.54 17.34 15.63
C ALA A 14 12.03 17.35 14.18
N THR A 15 12.94 17.53 13.23
CA THR A 15 12.67 17.47 11.79
C THR A 15 12.46 16.03 11.34
N ARG A 16 11.40 15.80 10.55
CA ARG A 16 10.89 14.47 10.13
C ARG A 16 11.88 13.62 9.31
N GLY A 17 13.09 14.11 9.02
CA GLY A 17 14.07 13.46 8.13
C GLY A 17 15.50 13.34 8.66
N THR A 18 15.84 13.91 9.83
CA THR A 18 17.23 13.91 10.34
C THR A 18 17.38 13.31 11.73
N PHE A 19 16.29 13.02 12.44
CA PHE A 19 16.37 12.37 13.74
C PHE A 19 15.99 10.89 13.67
N PRO A 20 16.72 10.01 14.37
CA PRO A 20 16.32 8.63 14.54
C PRO A 20 15.06 8.56 15.42
N LEU A 21 14.32 7.45 15.30
CA LEU A 21 13.03 7.21 15.99
C LEU A 21 13.15 7.52 17.49
N VAL A 22 12.44 8.55 17.95
CA VAL A 22 12.28 8.84 19.38
C VAL A 22 11.54 7.65 20.00
N SER A 23 12.24 6.89 20.85
CA SER A 23 11.66 5.69 21.48
C SER A 23 10.83 6.01 22.73
N GLY A 24 10.88 7.26 23.20
CA GLY A 24 10.10 7.73 24.34
C GLY A 24 10.45 9.17 24.74
N TYR A 25 9.54 9.81 25.48
CA TYR A 25 9.76 11.10 26.14
C TYR A 25 9.40 10.97 27.62
N LEU A 26 10.11 11.70 28.48
CA LEU A 26 9.84 11.73 29.91
C LEU A 26 9.78 13.19 30.36
N VAL A 27 8.70 13.52 31.07
CA VAL A 27 8.62 14.74 31.88
C VAL A 27 8.89 14.31 33.29
N GLN A 28 10.02 14.75 33.85
CA GLN A 28 10.45 14.32 35.18
C GLN A 28 10.33 15.49 36.14
N ASP A 29 9.65 15.25 37.26
CA ASP A 29 9.66 16.17 38.39
C ASP A 29 11.01 16.03 39.10
N VAL A 30 11.94 16.90 38.74
CA VAL A 30 13.28 16.90 39.33
C VAL A 30 13.23 17.81 40.56
N THR A 31 12.85 17.22 41.70
CA THR A 31 12.78 17.89 43.00
C THR A 31 14.12 18.50 43.47
N ALA A 32 15.21 18.23 42.76
CA ALA A 32 16.55 18.76 43.02
C ALA A 32 16.86 20.10 42.32
N ILE A 33 15.98 20.61 41.44
CA ILE A 33 16.18 21.89 40.75
C ILE A 33 15.03 22.81 41.15
N SER A 34 15.32 23.89 41.88
CA SER A 34 14.33 24.91 42.22
C SER A 34 13.98 25.73 40.98
N SER A 35 13.09 25.21 40.14
CA SER A 35 12.54 25.90 38.99
C SER A 35 11.01 25.81 39.03
N ASP A 36 10.36 26.85 38.54
CA ASP A 36 8.92 26.90 38.27
C ASP A 36 8.52 26.11 36.99
N HIS A 37 9.50 25.56 36.27
CA HIS A 37 9.32 24.68 35.11
C HIS A 37 9.81 23.25 35.39
N PHE A 38 9.16 22.27 34.73
CA PHE A 38 9.60 20.87 34.77
C PHE A 38 10.66 20.59 33.70
N LEU A 39 11.61 19.70 34.01
CA LEU A 39 12.59 19.23 33.03
C LEU A 39 11.89 18.37 31.96
N VAL A 40 12.03 18.79 30.70
CA VAL A 40 11.61 17.99 29.53
C VAL A 40 12.83 17.28 28.95
N SER A 41 12.80 15.95 28.93
CA SER A 41 13.87 15.14 28.35
C SER A 41 13.33 14.19 27.28
N ALA A 42 14.11 13.99 26.22
CA ALA A 42 13.82 13.00 25.17
C ALA A 42 14.97 12.01 25.10
N LYS A 43 14.63 10.71 25.11
CA LYS A 43 15.61 9.67 24.82
C LYS A 43 15.62 9.42 23.33
N VAL A 44 16.74 9.75 22.71
CA VAL A 44 16.97 9.55 21.27
C VAL A 44 17.84 8.32 21.11
N ASN A 45 17.30 7.27 20.49
CA ASN A 45 18.10 6.11 20.11
C ASN A 45 18.72 6.39 18.76
N PHE A 46 20.02 6.68 18.71
CA PHE A 46 20.74 6.68 17.45
C PHE A 46 20.77 5.26 16.91
N ALA A 47 20.41 5.09 15.64
CA ALA A 47 20.54 3.80 14.99
C ALA A 47 22.02 3.40 15.02
N ASP A 48 22.29 2.16 15.39
CA ASP A 48 23.64 1.60 15.33
C ASP A 48 24.17 1.74 13.89
N PRO A 49 25.31 2.42 13.66
CA PRO A 49 25.86 2.57 12.31
C PRO A 49 26.21 1.22 11.67
N THR A 50 26.36 0.15 12.46
CA THR A 50 26.58 -1.22 11.96
C THR A 50 25.29 -1.95 11.59
N ASN A 51 24.13 -1.43 12.00
CA ASN A 51 22.83 -2.01 11.71
C ASN A 51 21.85 -0.88 11.34
N PRO A 52 22.06 -0.25 10.16
CA PRO A 52 21.20 0.83 9.71
C PRO A 52 19.74 0.35 9.77
N PRO A 53 18.79 1.19 10.22
CA PRO A 53 17.40 0.81 10.17
C PRO A 53 17.13 0.47 8.72
N LYS A 54 16.67 -0.76 8.44
CA LYS A 54 16.29 -1.17 7.08
C LYS A 54 15.52 0.01 6.50
N ILE A 55 16.14 0.71 5.54
CA ILE A 55 15.52 1.80 4.84
C ILE A 55 14.25 1.14 4.33
N ARG A 56 13.09 1.52 4.88
CA ARG A 56 11.83 0.98 4.38
C ARG A 56 11.86 1.38 2.94
N ALA A 57 12.02 0.40 2.05
CA ALA A 57 12.12 0.62 0.62
C ALA A 57 11.08 1.69 0.27
N ALA A 58 11.52 2.77 -0.38
CA ALA A 58 10.64 3.87 -0.77
C ALA A 58 9.36 3.21 -1.28
N PRO A 59 8.18 3.50 -0.69
CA PRO A 59 7.01 2.65 -0.83
C PRO A 59 6.81 2.36 -2.30
N SER A 60 7.12 1.12 -2.72
CA SER A 60 7.32 0.85 -4.13
C SER A 60 6.06 1.29 -4.85
N LEU A 61 6.26 2.21 -5.80
CA LEU A 61 5.17 2.89 -6.45
C LEU A 61 4.50 1.84 -7.34
N ASP A 62 3.57 1.08 -6.78
CA ASP A 62 2.76 0.14 -7.53
C ASP A 62 1.98 0.96 -8.57
N THR A 63 2.53 1.09 -9.76
CA THR A 63 1.99 1.89 -10.86
C THR A 63 0.72 1.27 -11.43
N ARG A 64 0.37 0.04 -11.05
CA ARG A 64 -0.86 -0.61 -11.51
C ARG A 64 -2.11 0.15 -11.08
N ILE A 65 -2.06 0.82 -9.93
CA ILE A 65 -3.16 1.67 -9.45
C ILE A 65 -3.46 2.81 -10.43
N LEU A 66 -2.50 3.19 -11.30
CA LEU A 66 -2.71 4.23 -12.30
C LEU A 66 -3.63 3.77 -13.45
N TYR A 67 -3.83 2.45 -13.62
CA TYR A 67 -4.78 1.92 -14.60
C TYR A 67 -6.21 1.86 -14.06
N GLU A 68 -6.39 1.93 -12.74
CA GLU A 68 -7.70 1.89 -12.09
C GLU A 68 -8.45 3.22 -12.32
N THR A 69 -9.68 3.15 -12.84
CA THR A 69 -10.53 4.31 -13.13
C THR A 69 -10.75 5.17 -11.88
N ASP A 70 -11.13 4.53 -10.78
CA ASP A 70 -11.49 5.20 -9.54
C ASP A 70 -10.30 5.97 -8.94
N PHE A 71 -9.10 5.41 -9.06
CA PHE A 71 -7.89 6.11 -8.61
C PHE A 71 -7.57 7.29 -9.51
N ARG A 72 -7.65 7.12 -10.83
CA ARG A 72 -7.45 8.21 -11.80
C ARG A 72 -8.41 9.36 -11.57
N ASP A 73 -9.67 9.08 -11.25
CA ASP A 73 -10.67 10.11 -11.01
C ASP A 73 -10.37 10.90 -9.73
N LYS A 74 -9.90 10.24 -8.66
CA LYS A 74 -9.40 10.94 -7.45
C LYS A 74 -8.18 11.83 -7.73
N VAL A 75 -7.29 11.38 -8.60
CA VAL A 75 -6.14 12.20 -9.02
C VAL A 75 -6.61 13.41 -9.82
N LYS A 76 -7.51 13.23 -10.80
CA LYS A 76 -8.09 14.32 -11.59
C LYS A 76 -8.81 15.34 -10.70
N GLU A 77 -9.61 14.88 -9.74
CA GLU A 77 -10.30 15.73 -8.77
C GLU A 77 -9.30 16.56 -7.96
N ALA A 78 -8.23 15.93 -7.45
CA ALA A 78 -7.17 16.64 -6.75
C ALA A 78 -6.48 17.68 -7.64
N PHE A 79 -6.17 17.35 -8.90
CA PHE A 79 -5.61 18.32 -9.85
C PHE A 79 -6.55 19.50 -10.09
N SER A 80 -7.84 19.26 -10.31
CA SER A 80 -8.85 20.30 -10.47
C SER A 80 -8.90 21.21 -9.25
N HIS A 81 -8.92 20.64 -8.04
CA HIS A 81 -8.89 21.40 -6.78
C HIS A 81 -7.67 22.32 -6.65
N TYR A 82 -6.47 21.81 -6.94
CA TYR A 82 -5.24 22.60 -6.87
C TYR A 82 -5.17 23.68 -7.95
N ASN A 83 -5.67 23.40 -9.16
CA ASN A 83 -5.79 24.39 -10.22
C ASN A 83 -6.75 25.53 -9.84
N THR A 84 -7.91 25.21 -9.24
CA THR A 84 -8.84 26.21 -8.73
C THR A 84 -8.19 27.07 -7.65
N LYS A 85 -7.54 26.45 -6.65
CA LYS A 85 -6.79 27.17 -5.61
C LYS A 85 -5.73 28.12 -6.18
N ARG A 86 -5.01 27.70 -7.21
CA ARG A 86 -4.00 28.53 -7.87
C ARG A 86 -4.63 29.72 -8.61
N LYS A 87 -5.79 29.54 -9.24
CA LYS A 87 -6.53 30.64 -9.89
C LYS A 87 -7.06 31.65 -8.87
N GLU A 88 -7.62 31.17 -7.77
CA GLU A 88 -8.16 32.02 -6.69
C GLU A 88 -7.07 32.73 -5.89
N ARG A 89 -5.88 32.13 -5.79
CA ARG A 89 -4.74 32.66 -5.02
C ARG A 89 -3.45 32.56 -5.84
N PRO A 90 -3.21 33.48 -6.78
CA PRO A 90 -2.05 33.44 -7.68
C PRO A 90 -0.70 33.43 -6.95
N ASN A 91 -0.63 34.08 -5.78
CA ASN A 91 0.58 34.19 -4.96
C ASN A 91 0.74 33.06 -3.92
N LEU A 92 -0.14 32.04 -3.93
CA LEU A 92 -0.08 30.93 -2.97
C LEU A 92 1.20 30.10 -3.12
N TYR A 93 1.72 29.99 -4.34
CA TYR A 93 2.91 29.21 -4.63
C TYR A 93 4.04 30.15 -5.06
N LEU A 94 5.18 30.05 -4.39
CA LEU A 94 6.38 30.85 -4.67
C LEU A 94 6.96 30.58 -6.08
N SER A 95 6.71 29.39 -6.62
CA SER A 95 7.18 28.99 -7.94
C SER A 95 6.29 27.89 -8.54
N ALA A 96 6.44 27.64 -9.84
CA ALA A 96 5.81 26.49 -10.50
C ALA A 96 6.28 25.15 -9.90
N SER A 97 7.53 25.07 -9.43
CA SER A 97 8.04 23.87 -8.77
C SER A 97 7.31 23.60 -7.46
N ALA A 98 7.14 24.62 -6.61
CA ALA A 98 6.44 24.50 -5.33
C ALA A 98 5.00 24.00 -5.52
N PHE A 99 4.31 24.49 -6.56
CA PHE A 99 2.98 24.00 -6.94
C PHE A 99 3.00 22.50 -7.31
N TRP A 100 3.96 22.08 -8.13
CA TRP A 100 4.07 20.68 -8.55
C TRP A 100 4.45 19.75 -7.40
N ASP A 101 5.30 20.19 -6.47
CA ASP A 101 5.69 19.38 -5.33
C ASP A 101 4.52 19.12 -4.38
N ASP A 102 3.66 20.11 -4.17
CA ASP A 102 2.41 19.97 -3.43
C ASP A 102 1.44 18.97 -4.09
N ILE A 103 1.29 19.04 -5.41
CA ILE A 103 0.47 18.08 -6.16
C ILE A 103 1.04 16.66 -6.04
N LYS A 104 2.36 16.49 -6.22
CA LYS A 104 3.02 15.18 -6.08
C LYS A 104 2.81 14.62 -4.68
N ALA A 105 2.99 15.43 -3.64
CA ALA A 105 2.74 15.04 -2.25
C ALA A 105 1.28 14.60 -2.05
N ARG A 106 0.32 15.32 -2.63
CA ARG A 106 -1.10 14.94 -2.60
C ARG A 106 -1.36 13.61 -3.32
N CYS A 107 -0.83 13.43 -4.52
CA CYS A 107 -0.96 12.18 -5.28
C CYS A 107 -0.37 10.98 -4.52
N LEU A 108 0.77 11.18 -3.85
CA LEU A 108 1.37 10.14 -3.00
C LEU A 108 0.46 9.77 -1.83
N LEU A 109 -0.12 10.75 -1.14
CA LEU A 109 -1.07 10.50 -0.05
C LEU A 109 -2.33 9.79 -0.55
N LEU A 110 -2.88 10.19 -1.69
CA LEU A 110 -4.03 9.53 -2.31
C LEU A 110 -3.70 8.07 -2.64
N ALA A 111 -2.52 7.81 -3.22
CA ALA A 111 -2.08 6.45 -3.51
C ALA A 111 -1.98 5.59 -2.24
N GLN A 112 -1.46 6.16 -1.14
CA GLN A 112 -1.39 5.47 0.15
C GLN A 112 -2.79 5.19 0.71
N GLN A 113 -3.68 6.18 0.72
CA GLN A 113 -5.05 6.03 1.19
C GLN A 113 -5.82 4.99 0.37
N TYR A 114 -5.70 5.05 -0.96
CA TYR A 114 -6.34 4.09 -1.86
C TYR A 114 -5.88 2.66 -1.57
N LYS A 115 -4.57 2.44 -1.46
CA LYS A 115 -4.00 1.13 -1.12
C LYS A 115 -4.44 0.65 0.26
N ASN A 116 -4.49 1.53 1.25
CA ASN A 116 -4.90 1.17 2.61
C ASN A 116 -6.38 0.79 2.66
N ASN A 117 -7.24 1.53 1.95
CA ASN A 117 -8.65 1.22 1.84
C ASN A 117 -8.88 -0.11 1.12
N ALA A 118 -8.19 -0.36 0.00
CA ALA A 118 -8.25 -1.64 -0.70
C ALA A 118 -7.81 -2.80 0.21
N ARG A 119 -6.72 -2.63 0.96
CA ARG A 119 -6.26 -3.64 1.94
C ARG A 119 -7.28 -3.88 3.06
N ALA A 120 -7.88 -2.81 3.59
CA ALA A 120 -8.91 -2.93 4.61
C ALA A 120 -10.14 -3.67 4.07
N GLY A 121 -10.59 -3.33 2.86
CA GLY A 121 -11.69 -4.02 2.17
C GLY A 121 -11.39 -5.51 1.95
N THR A 122 -10.21 -5.85 1.43
CA THR A 122 -9.82 -7.27 1.26
C THR A 122 -9.73 -8.01 2.60
N ARG A 123 -9.25 -7.36 3.66
CA ARG A 123 -9.20 -7.96 5.00
C ARG A 123 -10.60 -8.25 5.53
N GLN A 124 -11.52 -7.28 5.40
CA GLN A 124 -12.90 -7.43 5.81
C GLN A 124 -13.58 -8.57 5.03
N HIS A 125 -13.43 -8.57 3.70
CA HIS A 125 -13.97 -9.60 2.83
C HIS A 125 -13.49 -11.01 3.22
N ARG A 126 -12.19 -11.17 3.49
CA ARG A 126 -11.64 -12.44 4.00
C ARG A 126 -12.29 -12.86 5.32
N GLN A 127 -12.50 -11.94 6.25
CA GLN A 127 -13.15 -12.26 7.52
C GLN A 127 -14.59 -12.71 7.33
N ASP A 128 -15.32 -12.10 6.40
CA ASP A 128 -16.70 -12.45 6.14
C ASP A 128 -16.81 -13.82 5.44
N LEU A 129 -15.91 -14.14 4.51
CA LEU A 129 -15.81 -15.50 3.93
C LEU A 129 -15.48 -16.56 4.98
N TRP A 130 -14.60 -16.26 5.94
CA TRP A 130 -14.32 -17.17 7.06
C TRP A 130 -15.54 -17.41 7.95
N LYS A 131 -16.35 -16.38 8.19
CA LYS A 131 -17.62 -16.53 8.92
C LYS A 131 -18.60 -17.42 8.14
N SER A 132 -18.75 -17.19 6.83
CA SER A 132 -19.59 -18.03 5.96
C SER A 132 -19.14 -19.50 5.97
N LEU A 133 -17.83 -19.77 5.86
CA LEU A 133 -17.31 -21.14 6.00
C LEU A 133 -17.65 -21.76 7.35
N THR A 134 -17.51 -21.00 8.43
CA THR A 134 -17.80 -21.50 9.79
C THR A 134 -19.30 -21.82 9.94
N SER A 135 -20.16 -20.94 9.45
CA SER A 135 -21.62 -21.12 9.45
C SER A 135 -22.05 -22.32 8.61
N ALA A 136 -21.49 -22.45 7.41
CA ALA A 136 -21.77 -23.57 6.50
C ALA A 136 -21.30 -24.91 7.09
N ASN A 137 -20.13 -24.95 7.73
CA ASN A 137 -19.65 -26.15 8.42
C ASN A 137 -20.57 -26.53 9.58
N ALA A 138 -20.96 -25.57 10.44
CA ALA A 138 -21.88 -25.84 11.53
C ALA A 138 -23.24 -26.39 11.05
N SER A 139 -23.71 -25.91 9.89
CA SER A 139 -24.94 -26.41 9.26
C SER A 139 -24.78 -27.84 8.72
N LEU A 140 -23.62 -28.18 8.17
CA LEU A 140 -23.30 -29.54 7.70
C LEU A 140 -23.05 -30.52 8.84
N ASP A 141 -22.59 -30.05 10.00
CA ASP A 141 -22.43 -30.88 11.20
C ASP A 141 -23.81 -31.32 11.74
N LEU A 142 -24.84 -30.47 11.56
CA LEU A 142 -26.24 -30.77 11.92
C LEU A 142 -26.94 -31.60 10.85
N ASP A 143 -26.78 -31.25 9.58
CA ASP A 143 -27.31 -31.99 8.43
C ASP A 143 -26.23 -32.12 7.33
N PRO A 144 -25.54 -33.27 7.29
CA PRO A 144 -24.49 -33.53 6.30
C PRO A 144 -24.98 -33.52 4.85
N SER A 145 -26.29 -33.63 4.62
CA SER A 145 -26.91 -33.67 3.29
C SER A 145 -27.46 -32.32 2.82
N SER A 146 -27.28 -31.27 3.62
CA SER A 146 -27.76 -29.92 3.30
C SER A 146 -27.05 -29.33 2.08
N LEU A 147 -27.72 -29.41 0.92
CA LEU A 147 -27.23 -28.85 -0.34
C LEU A 147 -26.93 -27.33 -0.26
N PRO A 148 -27.75 -26.50 0.40
CA PRO A 148 -27.43 -25.07 0.55
C PRO A 148 -26.11 -24.84 1.30
N ALA A 149 -25.88 -25.58 2.39
CA ALA A 149 -24.68 -25.44 3.19
C ALA A 149 -23.43 -25.94 2.45
N MET A 150 -23.55 -27.01 1.66
CA MET A 150 -22.47 -27.46 0.77
C MET A 150 -22.12 -26.40 -0.28
N ALA A 151 -23.12 -25.77 -0.90
CA ALA A 151 -22.93 -24.74 -1.92
C ALA A 151 -22.26 -23.48 -1.35
N GLU A 152 -22.74 -23.00 -0.19
CA GLU A 152 -22.14 -21.84 0.50
C GLU A 152 -20.68 -22.12 0.88
N LYS A 153 -20.39 -23.31 1.43
CA LYS A 153 -19.03 -23.72 1.77
C LYS A 153 -18.11 -23.73 0.55
N ALA A 154 -18.56 -24.32 -0.57
CA ALA A 154 -17.78 -24.39 -1.79
C ALA A 154 -17.50 -23.00 -2.37
N ALA A 155 -18.51 -22.13 -2.41
CA ALA A 155 -18.36 -20.76 -2.90
C ALA A 155 -17.37 -19.95 -2.05
N ALA A 156 -17.54 -19.98 -0.72
CA ALA A 156 -16.66 -19.26 0.19
C ALA A 156 -15.21 -19.75 0.14
N TRP A 157 -15.02 -21.07 -0.03
CA TRP A 157 -13.69 -21.67 -0.17
C TRP A 157 -12.98 -21.27 -1.47
N GLU A 158 -13.67 -21.35 -2.60
CA GLU A 158 -13.10 -20.96 -3.90
C GLU A 158 -12.74 -19.46 -3.91
N GLU A 159 -13.58 -18.62 -3.32
CA GLU A 159 -13.31 -17.19 -3.25
C GLU A 159 -12.11 -16.87 -2.32
N LEU A 160 -12.00 -17.52 -1.16
CA LEU A 160 -10.81 -17.39 -0.30
C LEU A 160 -9.54 -17.81 -1.04
N ARG A 161 -9.59 -18.94 -1.75
CA ARG A 161 -8.47 -19.45 -2.55
C ARG A 161 -8.07 -18.46 -3.65
N ALA A 162 -9.04 -17.85 -4.32
CA ALA A 162 -8.78 -16.82 -5.32
C ALA A 162 -8.07 -15.58 -4.71
N LEU A 163 -8.51 -15.13 -3.52
CA LEU A 163 -7.89 -14.03 -2.80
C LEU A 163 -6.46 -14.35 -2.33
N GLU A 164 -6.17 -15.59 -1.96
CA GLU A 164 -4.82 -16.04 -1.60
C GLU A 164 -3.91 -16.08 -2.82
N LEU A 165 -4.40 -16.62 -3.94
CA LEU A 165 -3.66 -16.69 -5.20
C LEU A 165 -3.28 -15.29 -5.71
N ALA A 166 -4.22 -14.34 -5.64
CA ALA A 166 -3.98 -12.95 -6.01
C ALA A 166 -2.93 -12.27 -5.09
N ASP A 167 -2.98 -12.52 -3.78
CA ASP A 167 -1.98 -12.00 -2.84
C ASP A 167 -0.59 -12.59 -3.09
N MET A 168 -0.50 -13.89 -3.36
CA MET A 168 0.75 -14.54 -3.74
C MET A 168 1.34 -13.93 -5.02
N ASP A 169 0.53 -13.72 -6.06
CA ASP A 169 0.97 -13.12 -7.33
C ASP A 169 1.45 -11.67 -7.15
N ARG A 170 0.75 -10.91 -6.30
CA ARG A 170 1.18 -9.57 -5.89
C ARG A 170 2.53 -9.61 -5.18
N ARG A 171 2.72 -10.50 -4.19
CA ARG A 171 3.99 -10.63 -3.45
C ARG A 171 5.13 -11.04 -4.37
N ALA A 172 4.89 -11.97 -5.30
CA ALA A 172 5.87 -12.38 -6.30
C ALA A 172 6.29 -11.20 -7.21
N THR A 173 5.33 -10.37 -7.62
CA THR A 173 5.60 -9.16 -8.40
C THR A 173 6.45 -8.16 -7.62
N LEU A 174 6.12 -7.92 -6.34
CA LEU A 174 6.89 -7.00 -5.48
C LEU A 174 8.30 -7.51 -5.21
N ALA A 175 8.47 -8.81 -4.96
CA ALA A 175 9.78 -9.43 -4.81
C ALA A 175 10.63 -9.27 -6.08
N LYS A 176 10.03 -9.44 -7.27
CA LYS A 176 10.71 -9.20 -8.54
C LYS A 176 11.14 -7.74 -8.71
N ILE A 177 10.27 -6.79 -8.36
CA ILE A 177 10.62 -5.36 -8.42
C ILE A 177 11.82 -5.08 -7.51
N GLN A 178 11.78 -5.59 -6.28
CA GLN A 178 12.87 -5.45 -5.33
C GLN A 178 14.19 -6.04 -5.86
N TRP A 179 14.18 -7.25 -6.42
CA TRP A 179 15.37 -7.85 -7.02
C TRP A 179 15.95 -7.01 -8.16
N LEU A 180 15.09 -6.45 -9.02
CA LEU A 180 15.54 -5.56 -10.10
C LEU A 180 16.15 -4.25 -9.56
N GLU A 181 15.58 -3.69 -8.50
CA GLU A 181 16.09 -2.48 -7.82
C GLU A 181 17.43 -2.73 -7.13
N GLU A 182 17.64 -3.94 -6.58
CA GLU A 182 18.88 -4.37 -5.92
C GLU A 182 19.97 -4.81 -6.90
N GLY A 183 19.69 -4.82 -8.22
CA GLY A 183 20.64 -5.22 -9.26
C GLY A 183 20.82 -6.74 -9.39
N GLU A 184 19.96 -7.54 -8.76
CA GLU A 184 19.98 -9.00 -8.85
C GLU A 184 19.28 -9.48 -10.12
N VAL A 185 19.94 -10.37 -10.87
CA VAL A 185 19.35 -10.98 -12.08
C VAL A 185 18.45 -12.14 -11.65
N PRO A 186 17.13 -12.11 -11.94
CA PRO A 186 16.22 -13.17 -11.52
C PRO A 186 16.64 -14.50 -12.16
N SER A 187 16.74 -15.55 -11.34
CA SER A 187 17.19 -16.85 -11.81
C SER A 187 16.30 -17.37 -12.96
N PRO A 188 16.84 -18.20 -13.88
CA PRO A 188 16.10 -18.75 -15.01
C PRO A 188 14.78 -19.43 -14.60
N TYR A 189 14.69 -19.97 -13.37
CA TYR A 189 13.49 -20.57 -12.82
C TYR A 189 12.31 -19.58 -12.74
N PHE A 190 12.54 -18.37 -12.20
CA PHE A 190 11.50 -17.34 -12.07
C PHE A 190 11.12 -16.72 -13.42
N SER A 191 12.13 -16.50 -14.27
CA SER A 191 11.93 -16.02 -15.64
C SER A 191 11.09 -16.99 -16.47
N ASN A 192 11.32 -18.30 -16.32
CA ASN A 192 10.58 -19.33 -17.05
C ASN A 192 9.14 -19.47 -16.56
N ARG A 193 8.89 -19.38 -15.24
CA ARG A 193 7.54 -19.41 -14.65
C ARG A 193 6.66 -18.25 -15.12
N LEU A 194 7.25 -17.05 -15.27
CA LEU A 194 6.56 -15.87 -15.81
C LEU A 194 6.30 -16.01 -17.31
N LYS A 195 7.26 -16.51 -18.08
CA LYS A 195 7.05 -16.82 -19.51
C LYS A 195 5.93 -17.86 -19.73
N THR A 196 5.77 -18.82 -18.82
CA THR A 196 4.67 -19.80 -18.91
C THR A 196 3.30 -19.17 -18.65
N LYS A 197 3.18 -18.23 -17.70
CA LYS A 197 1.95 -17.45 -17.47
C LYS A 197 1.65 -16.49 -18.62
N ALA A 198 2.66 -15.77 -19.14
CA ALA A 198 2.49 -14.86 -20.27
C ALA A 198 2.00 -15.59 -21.52
N LYS A 199 2.57 -16.76 -21.85
CA LYS A 199 2.10 -17.63 -22.93
C LYS A 199 0.66 -18.12 -22.75
N ARG A 200 0.17 -18.28 -21.51
CA ARG A 200 -1.24 -18.64 -21.25
C ARG A 200 -2.19 -17.46 -21.44
N GLN A 201 -1.76 -16.23 -21.17
CA GLN A 201 -2.60 -15.03 -21.33
C GLN A 201 -2.62 -14.49 -22.77
N THR A 202 -1.52 -14.61 -23.53
CA THR A 202 -1.50 -14.14 -24.93
C THR A 202 -2.26 -15.04 -25.91
N ILE A 203 -2.66 -16.25 -25.51
CA ILE A 203 -3.43 -17.16 -26.39
C ILE A 203 -4.95 -16.90 -26.32
N GLN A 204 -5.47 -16.19 -25.31
CA GLN A 204 -6.89 -15.87 -25.21
C GLN A 204 -7.27 -14.45 -25.67
N GLY A 205 -6.31 -13.51 -25.73
CA GLY A 205 -6.58 -12.10 -26.06
C GLY A 205 -6.41 -11.71 -27.53
N LEU A 206 -6.24 -12.65 -28.46
CA LEU A 206 -5.96 -12.39 -29.88
C LEU A 206 -6.93 -13.10 -30.83
N LEU A 207 -8.08 -13.57 -30.34
CA LEU A 207 -9.08 -14.29 -31.13
C LEU A 207 -10.39 -13.52 -31.41
N ASP A 208 -10.49 -12.24 -31.02
CA ASP A 208 -11.74 -11.49 -31.21
C ASP A 208 -11.87 -10.72 -32.54
N ASP A 209 -10.82 -10.58 -33.35
CA ASP A 209 -10.88 -9.76 -34.58
C ASP A 209 -10.67 -10.55 -35.90
N GLY A 210 -10.92 -11.86 -35.89
CA GLY A 210 -11.21 -12.65 -37.10
C GLY A 210 -10.16 -12.70 -38.22
N THR A 211 -8.95 -12.15 -38.03
CA THR A 211 -7.88 -12.15 -39.03
C THR A 211 -6.70 -12.97 -38.55
N VAL A 212 -6.65 -14.21 -39.02
CA VAL A 212 -5.53 -15.12 -38.81
C VAL A 212 -4.34 -14.64 -39.63
N VAL A 213 -3.34 -14.04 -38.99
CA VAL A 213 -1.99 -13.94 -39.58
C VAL A 213 -1.24 -15.21 -39.20
N THR A 214 -1.30 -16.24 -40.05
CA THR A 214 -0.40 -17.38 -39.94
C THR A 214 1.01 -16.94 -40.31
N ALA A 215 1.96 -17.28 -39.46
CA ALA A 215 3.40 -17.13 -39.68
C ALA A 215 3.90 -18.14 -40.74
N GLN A 216 3.46 -17.98 -42.00
CA GLN A 216 3.95 -18.72 -43.16
C GLN A 216 4.65 -17.84 -44.21
N ALA A 217 5.02 -16.61 -43.86
CA ALA A 217 5.86 -15.76 -44.70
C ALA A 217 7.24 -15.56 -44.05
N ARG A 218 8.09 -16.61 -44.10
CA ARG A 218 9.56 -16.57 -43.94
C ARG A 218 10.11 -18.00 -43.94
N MET A 219 10.01 -18.72 -45.06
CA MET A 219 10.91 -19.84 -45.44
C MET A 219 10.76 -20.11 -46.94
N HIS A 220 11.06 -19.09 -47.74
CA HIS A 220 11.52 -19.27 -49.12
C HIS A 220 12.63 -18.23 -49.36
N GLU A 221 13.79 -18.56 -48.81
CA GLU A 221 15.12 -18.46 -49.42
C GLU A 221 15.98 -19.56 -48.81
#